data_AF-A0A537GG14-F1
#
_entry.id   AF-A0A537GG14-F1
#
_cell.length_a   1.000
_cell.length_b   1.000
_cell.length_c   1.000
_cell.angle_alpha   90.00
_cell.angle_beta   90.00
_cell.angle_gamma   90.00
#
_symmetry.space_group_name_H-M   'P 1'
#
loop_
_entity.id
_entity.type
_entity.pdbx_description
1 polymer ?
#
loop_
_entity_poly.entity_id
_entity_poly.type
_entity_poly.pdbx_seq_one_letter_code
_entity_poly.pdbx_strand_id
1 'polypeptide(L)'
;MPTTIQPILDQIAKKVVPSDDERARMSQLAQSLKDQVQSILDDASLGGIVSIQGSYARDTWLSGEADLDIFATFPPTMEREEWTEKVLPAIRKGIHAKTVDRYAEHPYLEFHIDGIRVNVVPCYAVEKGQWKSATDRTPYHTEYMREHLRPEMRREARLLKRFMKG
;
A
#
# COMPACT_ATOMS: atom_id res chain seq x y z
N MET A 1 -4.56 23.17 -28.32
CA MET A 1 -3.26 23.87 -28.33
C MET A 1 -2.43 23.25 -27.21
N PRO A 2 -1.26 22.65 -27.47
CA PRO A 2 -0.36 22.30 -26.38
C PRO A 2 -0.04 23.59 -25.61
N THR A 3 -0.29 23.59 -24.31
CA THR A 3 0.12 24.70 -23.45
C THR A 3 1.65 24.82 -23.49
N THR A 4 2.17 26.03 -23.34
CA THR A 4 3.61 26.36 -23.42
C THR A 4 4.48 25.52 -22.48
N ILE A 5 3.87 24.84 -21.50
CA ILE A 5 4.51 23.99 -20.50
C ILE A 5 4.54 22.49 -20.86
N GLN A 6 3.86 22.04 -21.91
CA GLN A 6 3.74 20.61 -22.23
C GLN A 6 5.11 19.91 -22.38
N PRO A 7 6.11 20.48 -23.08
CA PRO A 7 7.43 19.85 -23.17
C PRO A 7 8.10 19.65 -21.82
N ILE A 8 7.89 20.57 -20.87
CA ILE A 8 8.41 20.50 -19.50
C ILE A 8 7.72 19.35 -18.76
N LEU A 9 6.38 19.27 -18.86
CA LEU A 9 5.62 18.18 -18.25
C LEU A 9 6.04 16.81 -18.79
N ASP A 10 6.29 16.70 -20.09
CA ASP A 10 6.77 15.45 -20.71
C ASP A 10 8.17 15.06 -20.24
N GLN A 11 9.07 16.05 -20.08
CA GLN A 11 10.40 15.81 -19.55
C GLN A 11 10.36 15.35 -18.08
N ILE A 12 9.48 15.93 -17.27
CA ILE A 12 9.29 15.52 -15.87
C ILE A 12 8.63 14.14 -15.81
N ALA A 13 7.62 13.87 -16.66
CA ALA A 13 6.92 12.59 -16.72
C ALA A 13 7.90 11.42 -16.89
N LYS A 14 8.90 11.56 -17.77
CA LYS A 14 9.96 10.55 -17.98
C LYS A 14 10.79 10.24 -16.73
N LYS A 15 10.84 11.16 -15.75
CA LYS A 15 11.58 10.98 -14.49
C LYS A 15 10.71 10.44 -13.36
N VAL A 16 9.40 10.70 -13.39
CA VAL A 16 8.49 10.35 -12.29
C VAL A 16 7.68 9.09 -12.54
N VAL A 17 7.53 8.69 -13.80
CA VAL A 17 6.86 7.44 -14.18
C VAL A 17 7.83 6.28 -13.94
N PRO A 18 7.46 5.27 -13.14
CA PRO A 18 8.29 4.10 -12.93
C PRO A 18 8.55 3.33 -14.22
N SER A 19 9.81 2.95 -14.42
CA SER A 19 10.25 2.08 -15.53
C SER A 19 9.68 0.66 -15.42
N ASP A 20 9.72 -0.09 -16.52
CA ASP A 20 9.26 -1.48 -16.54
C ASP A 20 10.07 -2.37 -15.59
N ASP A 21 11.37 -2.12 -15.46
CA ASP A 21 12.25 -2.82 -14.51
C ASP A 21 11.85 -2.53 -13.05
N GLU A 22 11.59 -1.26 -12.71
CA GLU A 22 11.11 -0.91 -11.36
C GLU A 22 9.75 -1.56 -11.07
N ARG A 23 8.85 -1.60 -12.06
CA ARG A 23 7.54 -2.24 -11.94
C ARG A 23 7.68 -3.74 -11.73
N ALA A 24 8.57 -4.41 -12.46
CA ALA A 24 8.81 -5.83 -12.33
C ALA A 24 9.34 -6.19 -10.94
N ARG A 25 10.36 -5.45 -10.46
CA ARG A 25 10.93 -5.64 -9.11
C ARG A 25 9.88 -5.41 -8.03
N MET A 26 9.12 -4.32 -8.13
CA MET A 26 8.06 -4.01 -7.16
C MET A 26 6.96 -5.07 -7.18
N SER A 27 6.57 -5.58 -8.36
CA SER A 27 5.57 -6.65 -8.48
C SER A 27 6.01 -7.94 -7.80
N GLN A 28 7.26 -8.36 -8.01
CA GLN A 28 7.82 -9.53 -7.36
C GLN A 28 7.86 -9.37 -5.84
N LEU A 29 8.34 -8.22 -5.36
CA LEU A 29 8.38 -7.92 -3.92
C LEU A 29 6.97 -7.88 -3.32
N ALA A 30 6.04 -7.19 -3.97
CA ALA A 30 4.67 -7.06 -3.51
C ALA A 30 3.97 -8.42 -3.40
N GLN A 31 4.12 -9.27 -4.41
CA GLN A 31 3.52 -10.60 -4.41
C GLN A 31 4.16 -11.49 -3.32
N SER A 32 5.50 -11.50 -3.24
CA SER A 32 6.21 -12.29 -2.23
C SER A 32 5.82 -11.90 -0.80
N LEU A 33 5.74 -10.60 -0.50
CA LEU A 33 5.39 -10.12 0.84
C LEU A 33 3.92 -10.31 1.16
N LYS A 34 3.03 -10.13 0.17
CA LYS A 34 1.61 -10.46 0.32
C LYS A 34 1.42 -11.92 0.74
N ASP A 35 2.05 -12.83 0.01
CA ASP A 35 1.94 -14.28 0.26
C ASP A 35 2.60 -14.68 1.58
N GLN A 36 3.73 -14.05 1.93
CA GLN A 36 4.38 -14.26 3.21
C GLN A 36 3.50 -13.80 4.38
N VAL A 37 2.91 -12.60 4.31
CA VAL A 37 1.98 -12.12 5.35
C VAL A 37 0.76 -13.03 5.44
N GLN A 38 0.20 -13.46 4.31
CA GLN A 38 -0.95 -14.38 4.31
C GLN A 38 -0.59 -15.70 5.00
N SER A 39 0.56 -16.29 4.65
CA SER A 39 1.04 -17.54 5.26
C SER A 39 1.21 -17.41 6.77
N ILE A 40 1.77 -16.28 7.24
CA ILE A 40 1.92 -16.01 8.69
C ILE A 40 0.55 -15.99 9.40
N LEU A 41 -0.46 -15.36 8.79
CA LEU A 41 -1.80 -15.29 9.36
C LEU A 41 -2.49 -16.66 9.37
N ASP A 42 -2.29 -17.44 8.32
CA ASP A 42 -2.86 -18.78 8.17
C ASP A 42 -2.23 -19.76 9.17
N ASP A 43 -0.90 -19.79 9.27
CA ASP A 43 -0.14 -20.62 10.20
C ASP A 43 -0.49 -20.31 11.67
N ALA A 44 -0.78 -19.04 11.96
CA ALA A 44 -1.21 -18.60 13.29
C ALA A 44 -2.74 -18.71 13.51
N SER A 45 -3.50 -19.17 12.51
CA SER A 45 -4.98 -19.28 12.55
C SER A 45 -5.68 -17.97 12.94
N LEU A 46 -5.20 -16.83 12.41
CA LEU A 46 -5.70 -15.49 12.74
C LEU A 46 -6.84 -15.00 11.81
N GLY A 47 -7.14 -15.72 10.73
CA GLY A 47 -8.34 -15.52 9.91
C GLY A 47 -8.39 -14.23 9.08
N GLY A 48 -7.24 -13.62 8.77
CA GLY A 48 -7.16 -12.39 7.97
C GLY A 48 -6.90 -12.65 6.49
N ILE A 49 -7.37 -11.73 5.63
CA ILE A 49 -7.11 -11.75 4.18
C ILE A 49 -6.17 -10.60 3.83
N VAL A 50 -5.10 -10.91 3.10
CA VAL A 50 -4.06 -9.93 2.74
C VAL A 50 -4.29 -9.36 1.35
N SER A 51 -4.22 -8.04 1.24
CA SER A 51 -4.36 -7.31 -0.02
C SER A 51 -3.33 -6.18 -0.13
N ILE A 52 -2.97 -5.83 -1.36
CA ILE A 52 -2.08 -4.69 -1.64
C ILE A 52 -2.93 -3.45 -1.91
N GLN A 53 -2.57 -2.35 -1.27
CA GLN A 53 -3.28 -1.08 -1.29
C GLN A 53 -2.35 0.07 -1.68
N GLY A 54 -2.80 1.31 -1.46
CA GLY A 54 -1.93 2.47 -1.58
C GLY A 54 -1.62 2.89 -3.01
N SER A 55 -0.53 3.66 -3.15
CA SER A 55 -0.17 4.30 -4.41
C SER A 55 0.32 3.30 -5.46
N TYR A 56 0.93 2.20 -5.01
CA TYR A 56 1.31 1.07 -5.85
C TYR A 56 0.09 0.37 -6.46
N ALA A 57 -0.90 -0.02 -5.65
CA ALA A 57 -2.11 -0.71 -6.14
C ALA A 57 -2.93 0.12 -7.15
N ARG A 58 -2.80 1.45 -7.09
CA ARG A 58 -3.50 2.41 -7.97
C ARG A 58 -2.65 2.83 -9.18
N ASP A 59 -1.43 2.34 -9.28
CA ASP A 59 -0.44 2.75 -10.28
C ASP A 59 -0.25 4.29 -10.34
N THR A 60 -0.02 4.90 -9.17
CA THR A 60 0.23 6.35 -9.03
C THR A 60 1.46 6.66 -8.16
N TRP A 61 2.29 5.66 -7.90
CA TRP A 61 3.58 5.80 -7.23
C TRP A 61 4.60 6.49 -8.14
N LEU A 62 5.58 7.14 -7.51
CA LEU A 62 6.65 7.87 -8.20
C LEU A 62 7.88 6.96 -8.31
N SER A 63 8.56 7.01 -9.45
CA SER A 63 9.86 6.34 -9.64
C SER A 63 10.83 6.71 -8.52
N GLY A 64 11.59 5.72 -8.03
CA GLY A 64 12.55 5.89 -6.94
C GLY A 64 11.98 6.21 -5.55
N GLU A 65 10.67 6.41 -5.41
CA GLU A 65 10.04 6.81 -4.13
C GLU A 65 8.90 5.86 -3.74
N ALA A 66 8.99 4.59 -4.14
CA ALA A 66 7.93 3.64 -3.95
C ALA A 66 7.73 3.24 -2.49
N ASP A 67 6.46 3.09 -2.12
CA ASP A 67 5.98 2.51 -0.89
C ASP A 67 5.02 1.35 -1.19
N LEU A 68 5.06 0.33 -0.34
CA LEU A 68 4.17 -0.82 -0.45
C LEU A 68 3.25 -0.87 0.78
N ASP A 69 1.95 -0.72 0.55
CA ASP A 69 0.95 -0.81 1.59
C ASP A 69 0.25 -2.18 1.53
N ILE A 70 0.51 -3.02 2.53
CA ILE A 70 -0.08 -4.34 2.71
C ILE A 70 -1.16 -4.23 3.79
N PHE A 71 -2.40 -4.60 3.45
CA PHE A 71 -3.52 -4.56 4.37
C PHE A 71 -3.97 -5.99 4.70
N ALA A 72 -4.09 -6.28 6.00
CA ALA A 72 -4.65 -7.51 6.51
C ALA A 72 -6.06 -7.23 7.03
N THR A 73 -7.09 -7.66 6.29
CA THR A 73 -8.49 -7.45 6.66
C THR A 73 -9.00 -8.59 7.53
N PHE A 74 -9.52 -8.27 8.71
CA PHE A 74 -10.06 -9.22 9.68
C PHE A 74 -11.58 -9.10 9.83
N PRO A 75 -12.29 -10.16 10.26
CA PRO A 75 -13.70 -10.08 10.57
C PRO A 75 -13.98 -8.98 11.61
N PRO A 76 -15.13 -8.28 11.52
CA PRO A 76 -15.48 -7.23 12.47
C PRO A 76 -15.71 -7.76 13.89
N THR A 77 -15.76 -9.08 14.10
CA THR A 77 -15.86 -9.73 15.40
C THR A 77 -14.51 -9.92 16.10
N MET A 78 -13.39 -9.65 15.43
CA MET A 78 -12.07 -9.68 16.07
C MET A 78 -11.90 -8.43 16.95
N GLU A 79 -11.47 -8.61 18.19
CA GLU A 79 -11.22 -7.49 19.08
C GLU A 79 -9.97 -6.72 18.66
N ARG A 80 -9.97 -5.39 18.83
CA ARG A 80 -8.89 -4.54 18.32
C ARG A 80 -7.55 -4.85 19.02
N GLU A 81 -7.62 -5.23 20.29
CA GLU A 81 -6.49 -5.62 21.13
C GLU A 81 -5.77 -6.86 20.55
N GLU A 82 -6.49 -7.76 19.86
CA GLU A 82 -5.88 -8.92 19.21
C GLU A 82 -4.90 -8.53 18.11
N TRP A 83 -5.07 -7.35 17.49
CA TRP A 83 -4.08 -6.84 16.56
C TRP A 83 -2.72 -6.64 17.24
N THR A 84 -2.72 -6.01 18.40
CA THR A 84 -1.49 -5.73 19.15
C THR A 84 -0.93 -6.95 19.89
N GLU A 85 -1.79 -7.84 20.36
CA GLU A 85 -1.38 -9.01 21.16
C GLU A 85 -0.94 -10.20 20.30
N LYS A 86 -1.53 -10.35 19.10
CA LYS A 86 -1.34 -11.55 18.27
C LYS A 86 -0.87 -11.22 16.86
N VAL A 87 -1.62 -10.40 16.12
CA VAL A 87 -1.40 -10.18 14.68
C VAL A 87 -0.06 -9.51 14.38
N LEU A 88 0.18 -8.32 14.94
CA LEU A 88 1.41 -7.57 14.70
C LEU A 88 2.65 -8.33 15.24
N PRO A 89 2.62 -8.94 16.44
CA PRO A 89 3.73 -9.80 16.89
C PRO A 89 4.04 -10.97 15.95
N ALA A 90 3.01 -11.65 15.42
CA ALA A 90 3.20 -12.74 14.47
C ALA A 90 3.86 -12.27 13.16
N ILE A 91 3.36 -11.18 12.57
CA ILE A 91 3.92 -10.59 11.35
C ILE A 91 5.36 -10.12 11.58
N ARG A 92 5.63 -9.44 12.69
CA ARG A 92 6.98 -9.00 13.07
C ARG A 92 7.96 -10.16 13.16
N LYS A 93 7.53 -11.29 13.74
CA LYS A 93 8.38 -12.48 13.87
C LYS A 93 8.61 -13.17 12.52
N GLY A 94 7.61 -13.18 11.65
CA GLY A 94 7.66 -13.87 10.36
C GLY A 94 8.35 -13.11 9.23
N ILE A 95 8.56 -11.79 9.37
CA ILE A 95 9.29 -10.97 8.39
C ILE A 95 10.64 -10.55 8.97
N HIS A 96 11.72 -11.10 8.41
CA HIS A 96 13.09 -10.81 8.83
C HIS A 96 13.63 -9.51 8.20
N ALA A 97 13.17 -8.37 8.71
CA ALA A 97 13.66 -7.07 8.29
C ALA A 97 13.66 -6.05 9.44
N LYS A 98 14.33 -4.91 9.23
CA LYS A 98 14.24 -3.79 10.17
C LYS A 98 12.78 -3.35 10.26
N THR A 99 12.23 -3.41 11.46
CA THR A 99 10.81 -3.17 11.74
C THR A 99 10.64 -2.05 12.76
N VAL A 100 9.69 -1.16 12.51
CA VAL A 100 9.34 -0.04 13.41
C VAL A 100 7.84 -0.07 13.67
N ASP A 101 7.44 0.03 14.94
CA ASP A 101 6.03 0.28 15.29
C ASP A 101 5.65 1.70 14.89
N ARG A 102 4.57 1.82 14.14
CA ARG A 102 3.97 3.10 13.77
C ARG A 102 2.57 3.18 14.30
N TYR A 103 2.12 4.40 14.53
CA TYR A 103 0.80 4.70 15.06
C TYR A 103 0.17 5.76 14.19
N ALA A 104 -1.05 5.47 13.72
CA ALA A 104 -1.95 6.45 13.13
C ALA A 104 -3.23 6.48 13.98
N GLU A 105 -4.32 5.91 13.50
CA GLU A 105 -5.50 5.64 14.34
C GLU A 105 -5.26 4.45 15.28
N HIS A 106 -4.56 3.42 14.79
CA HIS A 106 -4.15 2.23 15.52
C HIS A 106 -2.76 1.79 15.07
N PRO A 107 -2.12 0.86 15.79
CA PRO A 107 -0.76 0.44 15.50
C PRO A 107 -0.66 -0.34 14.19
N TYR A 108 0.45 -0.16 13.48
CA TYR A 108 0.84 -0.92 12.30
C TYR A 108 2.36 -1.08 12.25
N LEU A 109 2.84 -1.98 11.40
CA LEU A 109 4.27 -2.23 11.24
C LEU A 109 4.80 -1.55 9.98
N GLU A 110 5.93 -0.86 10.09
CA GLU A 110 6.72 -0.39 8.97
C GLU A 110 8.02 -1.21 8.88
N PHE A 111 8.22 -1.88 7.75
CA PHE A 111 9.43 -2.62 7.42
C PHE A 111 10.25 -1.89 6.36
N HIS A 112 11.57 -2.02 6.41
CA HIS A 112 12.49 -1.52 5.39
C HIS A 112 13.14 -2.72 4.69
N ILE A 113 12.74 -2.99 3.44
CA ILE A 113 13.16 -4.18 2.66
C ILE A 113 13.63 -3.69 1.29
N ASP A 114 14.86 -4.03 0.89
CA ASP A 114 15.45 -3.64 -0.40
C ASP A 114 15.36 -2.13 -0.70
N GLY A 115 15.47 -1.29 0.32
CA GLY A 115 15.35 0.17 0.21
C GLY A 115 13.91 0.68 0.05
N ILE A 116 12.91 -0.20 0.12
CA ILE A 116 11.49 0.11 0.02
C ILE A 116 10.86 0.08 1.42
N ARG A 117 9.99 1.05 1.70
CA ARG A 117 9.15 1.04 2.89
C ARG A 117 7.92 0.18 2.65
N VAL A 118 7.68 -0.78 3.53
CA VAL A 118 6.53 -1.68 3.48
C VAL A 118 5.72 -1.49 4.76
N ASN A 119 4.47 -1.08 4.61
CA ASN A 119 3.54 -0.95 5.73
C ASN A 119 2.63 -2.18 5.78
N VAL A 120 2.51 -2.82 6.95
CA VAL A 120 1.52 -3.89 7.18
C VAL A 120 0.48 -3.38 8.17
N VAL A 121 -0.73 -3.14 7.66
CA VAL A 121 -1.81 -2.44 8.38
C VAL A 121 -2.98 -3.42 8.59
N PRO A 122 -3.34 -3.75 9.83
CA PRO A 122 -4.56 -4.50 10.10
C PRO A 122 -5.78 -3.59 9.93
N CYS A 123 -6.88 -4.09 9.41
CA CYS A 123 -8.15 -3.36 9.35
C CYS A 123 -9.33 -4.32 9.37
N TYR A 124 -10.55 -3.78 9.41
CA TYR A 124 -11.76 -4.61 9.41
C TYR A 124 -12.37 -4.78 8.02
N ALA A 125 -12.85 -6.00 7.75
CA ALA A 125 -13.72 -6.32 6.63
C ALA A 125 -15.16 -5.91 6.99
N VAL A 126 -15.51 -4.66 6.74
CA VAL A 126 -16.84 -4.09 7.00
C VAL A 126 -17.50 -3.64 5.71
N GLU A 127 -18.83 -3.60 5.72
CA GLU A 127 -19.60 -3.08 4.59
C GLU A 127 -19.39 -1.58 4.37
N LYS A 128 -19.68 -1.13 3.14
CA LYS A 128 -19.52 0.27 2.75
C LYS A 128 -20.37 1.18 3.64
N GLY A 129 -19.68 2.09 4.35
CA GLY A 129 -20.31 3.05 5.27
C GLY A 129 -20.37 2.59 6.73
N GLN A 130 -20.00 1.34 7.03
CA GLN A 130 -19.98 0.77 8.39
C GLN A 130 -18.55 0.73 8.96
N TRP A 131 -17.78 1.79 8.73
CA TRP A 131 -16.37 1.87 9.11
C TRP A 131 -16.18 1.86 10.63
N LYS A 132 -15.31 0.98 11.12
CA LYS A 132 -14.84 0.97 12.52
C LYS A 132 -13.52 1.73 12.68
N SER A 133 -12.78 1.90 11.59
CA SER A 133 -11.58 2.72 11.50
C SER A 133 -11.47 3.43 10.15
N ALA A 134 -10.65 4.46 10.07
CA ALA A 134 -10.33 5.15 8.83
C ALA A 134 -9.71 4.22 7.78
N THR A 135 -9.00 3.17 8.21
CA THR A 135 -8.29 2.23 7.34
C THR A 135 -9.20 1.21 6.68
N ASP A 136 -10.38 0.94 7.25
CA ASP A 136 -11.39 0.03 6.68
C ASP A 136 -11.92 0.55 5.32
N ARG A 137 -11.80 1.87 5.09
CA ARG A 137 -12.17 2.54 3.84
C ARG A 137 -11.17 2.29 2.72
N THR A 138 -9.92 1.95 3.06
CA THR A 138 -8.81 1.89 2.11
C THR A 138 -9.02 0.88 0.97
N PRO A 139 -9.51 -0.35 1.22
CA PRO A 139 -9.83 -1.29 0.15
C PRO A 139 -10.83 -0.71 -0.85
N TYR A 140 -11.91 -0.09 -0.37
CA TYR A 140 -12.93 0.56 -1.20
C TYR A 140 -12.40 1.77 -1.96
N HIS A 141 -11.50 2.56 -1.36
CA HIS A 141 -10.82 3.64 -2.08
C HIS A 141 -9.94 3.10 -3.21
N THR A 142 -9.25 1.99 -3.00
CA THR A 142 -8.42 1.40 -4.03
C THR A 142 -9.25 0.81 -5.15
N GLU A 143 -10.34 0.10 -4.84
CA GLU A 143 -11.30 -0.38 -5.83
C GLU A 143 -11.83 0.77 -6.69
N TYR A 144 -12.39 1.80 -6.07
CA TYR A 144 -12.89 2.99 -6.75
C TYR A 144 -11.83 3.63 -7.67
N MET A 145 -10.61 3.79 -7.17
CA MET A 145 -9.54 4.40 -7.95
C MET A 145 -9.09 3.51 -9.12
N ARG A 146 -9.08 2.18 -8.96
CA ARG A 146 -8.74 1.26 -10.05
C ARG A 146 -9.77 1.30 -11.19
N GLU A 147 -11.04 1.44 -10.85
CA GLU A 147 -12.13 1.56 -11.82
C GLU A 147 -12.09 2.89 -12.59
N HIS A 148 -11.74 3.99 -11.92
CA HIS A 148 -11.90 5.34 -12.47
C HIS A 148 -10.60 5.97 -13.00
N LEU A 149 -9.42 5.52 -12.55
CA LEU A 149 -8.14 6.06 -13.01
C LEU A 149 -7.76 5.52 -14.40
N ARG A 150 -7.87 6.37 -15.41
CA ARG A 150 -7.31 6.14 -16.75
C ARG A 150 -5.79 6.35 -16.78
N PRO A 151 -5.06 5.78 -17.76
CA PRO A 151 -3.60 5.94 -17.88
C PRO A 151 -3.14 7.41 -17.87
N GLU A 152 -3.88 8.31 -18.52
CA GLU A 152 -3.56 9.74 -18.57
C GLU A 152 -3.71 10.37 -17.18
N MET A 153 -4.76 10.01 -16.43
CA MET A 153 -4.98 10.51 -15.07
C MET A 153 -3.89 10.03 -14.11
N ARG A 154 -3.37 8.81 -14.30
CA ARG A 154 -2.24 8.30 -13.50
C ARG A 154 -0.95 9.07 -13.77
N ARG A 155 -0.72 9.47 -15.03
CA ARG A 155 0.40 10.35 -15.40
C ARG A 155 0.26 11.72 -14.72
N GLU A 156 -0.91 12.35 -14.82
CA GLU A 156 -1.17 13.65 -14.17
C GLU A 156 -1.06 13.59 -12.65
N ALA A 157 -1.55 12.50 -12.03
CA ALA A 157 -1.42 12.30 -10.59
C ALA A 157 0.07 12.26 -10.15
N ARG A 158 0.95 11.61 -10.93
CA ARG A 158 2.39 11.58 -10.63
C ARG A 158 3.02 12.95 -10.79
N LEU A 159 2.68 13.69 -11.85
CA LEU A 159 3.17 15.06 -12.05
C LEU A 159 2.75 15.97 -10.90
N LEU A 160 1.48 15.91 -10.50
CA LEU A 160 0.96 16.67 -9.36
C LEU A 160 1.68 16.29 -8.06
N LYS A 161 1.83 14.99 -7.76
CA LYS A 161 2.58 14.52 -6.59
C LYS A 161 4.01 15.05 -6.58
N ARG A 162 4.71 15.01 -7.72
CA ARG A 162 6.09 15.53 -7.81
C ARG A 162 6.13 17.03 -7.59
N PHE A 163 5.24 17.77 -8.24
CA PHE A 163 5.15 19.22 -8.09
C PHE A 163 4.89 19.65 -6.64
N MET A 164 4.00 18.95 -5.93
CA MET A 164 3.72 19.22 -4.51
C MET A 164 4.88 18.89 -3.56
N LYS A 165 5.82 18.02 -3.97
CA LYS A 165 6.99 17.66 -3.17
C LYS A 165 8.17 18.62 -3.33
N GLY A 166 8.21 19.43 -4.39
CA GLY A 166 9.39 20.22 -4.80
C GLY A 166 10.21 19.52 -5.86
#